data_AF-A0A022Q017-F1
#
_entry.id   AF-A0A022Q017-F1
#
_cell.length_a   1.000
_cell.length_b   1.000
_cell.length_c   1.000
_cell.angle_alpha   90.00
_cell.angle_beta   90.00
_cell.angle_gamma   90.00
#
_symmetry.space_group_name_H-M   'P 1'
#
loop_
_entity.id
_entity.type
_entity.pdbx_description
1 polymer ?
#
loop_
_entity_poly.entity_id
_entity_poly.type
_entity_poly.pdbx_seq_one_letter_code
_entity_poly.pdbx_strand_id
1 'polypeptide(L)'
;PWEARLKSAHDQGRFLLLQNLDPEYTSEEVQDIIGSAFKESCTAKMVRHTAISSPHSGQAFVIFKTREAVDKVLNKLDDECLMLPNQRPLVVSIGVLPKPSEKQTGFVGHLSIDRARRPMQREMKEAVSTPHYSQNNTIEYEMAMDWCLLQSKSDKWWAKLYEQQGKELKRLKAGFKSK
;
A
#
# COMPACT_ATOMS: atom_id res chain seq x y z
N PRO A 1 -21.84 -8.06 3.91
CA PRO A 1 -20.78 -7.15 4.43
C PRO A 1 -19.70 -6.89 3.35
N TRP A 2 -19.18 -5.66 3.25
CA TRP A 2 -18.20 -5.27 2.22
C TRP A 2 -16.91 -6.09 2.28
N GLU A 3 -16.35 -6.26 3.47
CA GLU A 3 -15.06 -6.95 3.68
C GLU A 3 -15.08 -8.40 3.23
N ALA A 4 -16.17 -9.12 3.51
CA ALA A 4 -16.35 -10.50 3.04
C ALA A 4 -16.38 -10.59 1.50
N ARG A 5 -17.05 -9.64 0.84
CA ARG A 5 -17.09 -9.54 -0.63
C ARG A 5 -15.71 -9.24 -1.20
N LEU A 6 -14.97 -8.36 -0.54
CA LEU A 6 -13.62 -7.96 -0.93
C LEU A 6 -12.64 -9.13 -0.82
N LYS A 7 -12.65 -9.89 0.29
CA LYS A 7 -11.83 -11.10 0.49
C LYS A 7 -12.14 -12.14 -0.59
N SER A 8 -13.42 -12.45 -0.81
CA SER A 8 -13.84 -13.37 -1.86
C SER A 8 -13.44 -12.91 -3.27
N ALA A 9 -13.55 -11.61 -3.57
CA ALA A 9 -13.13 -11.07 -4.86
C ALA A 9 -11.62 -11.14 -5.05
N HIS A 10 -10.84 -10.85 -4.01
CA HIS A 10 -9.38 -11.00 -4.04
C HIS A 10 -8.97 -12.44 -4.30
N ASP A 11 -9.55 -13.40 -3.58
CA ASP A 11 -9.23 -14.84 -3.75
C ASP A 11 -9.60 -15.35 -5.15
N GLN A 12 -10.58 -14.73 -5.81
CA GLN A 12 -11.01 -15.05 -7.16
C GLN A 12 -10.29 -14.22 -8.24
N GLY A 13 -9.37 -13.33 -7.88
CA GLY A 13 -8.66 -12.46 -8.82
C GLY A 13 -9.54 -11.39 -9.49
N ARG A 14 -10.64 -10.99 -8.84
CA ARG A 14 -11.62 -10.02 -9.34
C ARG A 14 -11.51 -8.64 -8.68
N PHE A 15 -10.34 -8.33 -8.13
CA PHE A 15 -10.12 -7.15 -7.30
C PHE A 15 -8.93 -6.34 -7.80
N LEU A 16 -9.10 -5.01 -7.82
CA LEU A 16 -8.05 -4.04 -8.15
C LEU A 16 -8.00 -2.91 -7.11
N LEU A 17 -6.79 -2.39 -6.88
CA LEU A 17 -6.55 -1.19 -6.10
C LEU A 17 -6.21 -0.05 -7.06
N LEU A 18 -7.09 0.95 -7.12
CA LEU A 18 -6.84 2.20 -7.80
C LEU A 18 -6.08 3.15 -6.87
N GLN A 19 -5.11 3.86 -7.43
CA GLN A 19 -4.26 4.82 -6.73
C GLN A 19 -4.19 6.14 -7.52
N ASN A 20 -3.67 7.18 -6.86
CA ASN A 20 -3.53 8.54 -7.42
C ASN A 20 -4.87 9.21 -7.79
N LEU A 21 -5.97 8.78 -7.17
CA LEU A 21 -7.27 9.45 -7.29
C LEU A 21 -7.28 10.75 -6.49
N ASP A 22 -8.24 11.62 -6.83
CA ASP A 22 -8.58 12.73 -5.95
C ASP A 22 -9.22 12.20 -4.66
N PRO A 23 -8.73 12.56 -3.46
CA PRO A 23 -9.37 12.18 -2.21
C PRO A 23 -10.82 12.66 -2.07
N GLU A 24 -11.22 13.68 -2.86
CA GLU A 24 -12.59 14.20 -2.87
C GLU A 24 -13.56 13.32 -3.67
N TYR A 25 -13.07 12.38 -4.48
CA TYR A 25 -13.94 11.50 -5.25
C TYR A 25 -14.75 10.57 -4.37
N THR A 26 -15.99 10.37 -4.78
CA THR A 26 -16.93 9.44 -4.19
C THR A 26 -16.77 8.05 -4.79
N SER A 27 -17.34 7.05 -4.11
CA SER A 27 -17.31 5.67 -4.62
C SER A 27 -18.14 5.49 -5.90
N GLU A 28 -19.11 6.37 -6.14
CA GLU A 28 -19.96 6.34 -7.35
C GLU A 28 -19.19 6.93 -8.54
N GLU A 29 -18.54 8.08 -8.37
CA GLU A 29 -17.70 8.68 -9.42
C GLU A 29 -16.58 7.73 -9.87
N VAL A 30 -15.97 6.98 -8.95
CA VAL A 30 -14.99 5.95 -9.31
C VAL A 30 -15.60 4.84 -10.16
N GLN A 31 -16.85 4.43 -9.88
CA GLN A 31 -17.55 3.45 -10.72
C GLN A 31 -17.86 4.01 -12.11
N ASP A 32 -18.25 5.28 -12.18
CA ASP A 32 -18.56 5.96 -13.44
C ASP A 32 -17.30 6.16 -14.30
N ILE A 33 -16.16 6.48 -13.70
CA ILE A 33 -14.85 6.54 -14.39
C ILE A 33 -14.54 5.18 -15.03
N ILE A 34 -14.67 4.09 -14.27
CA ILE A 34 -14.39 2.75 -14.79
C ILE A 34 -15.40 2.33 -15.87
N GLY A 35 -16.68 2.63 -15.64
CA GLY A 35 -17.77 2.31 -16.57
C GLY A 35 -17.61 3.05 -17.89
N SER A 36 -17.29 4.35 -17.85
CA SER A 36 -17.09 5.17 -19.05
C SER A 36 -15.81 4.81 -19.81
N ALA A 37 -14.69 4.62 -19.12
CA ALA A 37 -13.39 4.36 -19.75
C ALA A 37 -13.24 2.92 -20.28
N PHE A 38 -13.68 1.92 -19.50
CA PHE A 38 -13.43 0.50 -19.81
C PHE A 38 -14.67 -0.26 -20.29
N LYS A 39 -15.86 0.36 -20.20
CA LYS A 39 -17.17 -0.27 -20.48
C LYS A 39 -17.43 -1.49 -19.59
N GLU A 40 -16.89 -1.47 -18.38
CA GLU A 40 -17.01 -2.56 -17.40
C GLU A 40 -17.79 -2.10 -16.17
N SER A 41 -18.68 -2.96 -15.67
CA SER A 41 -19.41 -2.68 -14.43
C SER A 41 -18.62 -3.18 -13.22
N CYS A 42 -18.47 -2.33 -12.21
CA CYS A 42 -17.75 -2.69 -10.98
C CYS A 42 -18.49 -2.16 -9.73
N THR A 43 -18.08 -2.64 -8.56
CA THR A 43 -18.42 -2.02 -7.28
C THR A 43 -17.15 -1.43 -6.69
N ALA A 44 -17.10 -0.11 -6.57
CA ALA A 44 -15.98 0.59 -5.97
C ALA A 44 -16.28 1.03 -4.54
N LYS A 45 -15.23 1.15 -3.73
CA LYS A 45 -15.23 1.79 -2.42
C LYS A 45 -13.99 2.66 -2.29
N MET A 46 -14.21 3.97 -2.25
CA MET A 46 -13.17 4.95 -1.97
C MET A 46 -12.69 4.81 -0.53
N VAL A 47 -11.38 4.88 -0.31
CA VAL A 47 -10.81 4.96 1.02
C VAL A 47 -11.12 6.34 1.59
N ARG A 48 -11.82 6.38 2.73
CA ARG A 48 -12.23 7.64 3.35
C ARG A 48 -11.02 8.44 3.79
N HIS A 49 -11.05 9.73 3.48
CA HIS A 49 -10.11 10.70 4.04
C HIS A 49 -10.36 10.84 5.56
N THR A 50 -9.39 10.45 6.37
CA THR A 50 -9.42 10.66 7.83
C THR A 50 -8.82 12.01 8.19
N ALA A 51 -9.18 12.57 9.36
CA ALA A 51 -8.64 13.86 9.84
C ALA A 51 -7.11 13.84 10.04
N ILE A 52 -6.53 12.65 10.21
CA ILE A 52 -5.09 12.40 10.17
C ILE A 52 -4.73 12.04 8.73
N SER A 53 -3.67 12.66 8.17
CA SER A 53 -3.14 12.35 6.85
C SER A 53 -2.95 10.84 6.68
N SER A 54 -3.91 10.17 6.04
CA SER A 54 -3.83 8.74 5.79
C SER A 54 -2.87 8.54 4.62
N PRO A 55 -1.88 7.63 4.72
CA PRO A 55 -1.04 7.29 3.58
C PRO A 55 -1.84 6.65 2.43
N HIS A 56 -3.10 6.29 2.68
CA HIS A 56 -4.02 5.67 1.73
C HIS A 56 -5.01 6.67 1.11
N SER A 57 -4.85 7.97 1.34
CA SER A 57 -5.67 9.00 0.71
C SER A 57 -5.52 8.95 -0.82
N GLY A 58 -6.63 9.05 -1.55
CA GLY A 58 -6.62 8.94 -3.01
C GLY A 58 -6.51 7.50 -3.53
N GLN A 59 -6.93 6.51 -2.71
CA GLN A 59 -7.03 5.10 -3.11
C GLN A 59 -8.48 4.63 -3.13
N ALA A 60 -8.81 3.70 -4.04
CA ALA A 60 -10.11 3.05 -4.09
C ALA A 60 -10.00 1.54 -4.32
N PHE A 61 -10.83 0.78 -3.62
CA PHE A 61 -10.97 -0.65 -3.82
C PHE A 61 -12.05 -0.92 -4.85
N VAL A 62 -11.73 -1.68 -5.90
CA VAL A 62 -12.68 -1.98 -6.98
C VAL A 62 -12.85 -3.48 -7.14
N ILE A 63 -14.09 -3.93 -7.09
CA ILE A 63 -14.49 -5.33 -7.29
C ILE A 63 -15.23 -5.44 -8.62
N PHE A 64 -14.72 -6.29 -9.50
CA PHE A 64 -15.33 -6.60 -10.79
C PHE A 64 -16.18 -7.87 -10.72
N LYS A 65 -17.09 -8.04 -11.68
CA LYS A 65 -17.92 -9.25 -11.78
C LYS A 65 -17.12 -10.47 -12.25
N THR A 66 -16.19 -10.28 -13.19
CA THR A 66 -15.36 -11.34 -13.76
C THR A 66 -13.88 -11.01 -13.62
N ARG A 67 -13.04 -12.04 -13.75
CA ARG A 67 -11.57 -11.88 -13.80
C ARG A 67 -11.13 -11.28 -15.14
N GLU A 68 -11.80 -11.64 -16.24
CA GLU A 68 -11.48 -11.08 -17.56
C GLU A 68 -11.62 -9.55 -17.59
N ALA A 69 -12.59 -9.00 -16.86
CA ALA A 69 -12.75 -7.55 -16.72
C ALA A 69 -11.55 -6.89 -16.02
N VAL A 70 -10.96 -7.57 -15.02
CA VAL A 70 -9.74 -7.12 -14.34
C VAL A 70 -8.56 -7.12 -15.31
N ASP A 71 -8.34 -8.23 -16.01
CA ASP A 71 -7.23 -8.38 -16.95
C ASP A 71 -7.34 -7.35 -18.10
N LYS A 72 -8.55 -7.08 -18.59
CA LYS A 72 -8.82 -6.06 -19.60
C LYS A 72 -8.47 -4.65 -19.12
N VAL A 73 -8.84 -4.30 -17.88
CA VAL A 73 -8.53 -2.99 -17.30
C VAL A 73 -7.03 -2.83 -17.07
N LEU A 74 -6.36 -3.89 -16.58
CA LEU A 74 -4.91 -3.91 -16.40
C LEU A 74 -4.17 -3.72 -17.72
N ASN A 75 -4.43 -4.59 -18.71
CA ASN A 75 -3.76 -4.53 -20.01
C ASN A 75 -3.97 -3.16 -20.69
N LYS A 76 -5.19 -2.62 -20.64
CA LYS A 76 -5.46 -1.29 -21.18
C LYS A 76 -4.69 -0.18 -20.49
N LEU A 77 -4.47 -0.27 -19.18
CA LEU A 77 -3.73 0.75 -18.44
C LEU A 77 -2.21 0.60 -18.53
N ASP A 78 -1.75 -0.62 -18.79
CA ASP A 78 -0.35 -0.88 -19.12
C ASP A 78 -0.02 -0.37 -20.54
N ASP A 79 -0.96 -0.52 -21.49
CA ASP A 79 -0.82 -0.04 -22.87
C ASP A 79 -1.12 1.46 -23.03
N GLU A 80 -2.12 1.98 -22.30
CA GLU A 80 -2.63 3.35 -22.43
C GLU A 80 -2.74 4.06 -21.07
N CYS A 81 -2.41 5.35 -21.04
CA CYS A 81 -2.54 6.15 -19.83
C CYS A 81 -3.95 6.79 -19.73
N LEU A 82 -4.75 6.38 -18.74
CA LEU A 82 -6.03 7.05 -18.47
C LEU A 82 -5.81 8.31 -17.62
N MET A 83 -5.89 9.48 -18.27
CA MET A 83 -5.81 10.78 -17.61
C MET A 83 -7.18 11.22 -17.09
N LEU A 84 -7.26 11.46 -15.78
CA LEU A 84 -8.46 11.99 -15.13
C LEU A 84 -8.61 13.51 -15.39
N PRO A 85 -9.81 14.10 -15.20
CA PRO A 85 -10.06 15.53 -15.43
C PRO A 85 -9.15 16.46 -14.61
N ASN A 86 -8.70 16.01 -13.44
CA ASN A 86 -7.74 16.71 -12.60
C ASN A 86 -6.27 16.57 -13.07
N GLN A 87 -6.07 16.09 -14.31
CA GLN A 87 -4.77 15.86 -14.95
C GLN A 87 -3.89 14.85 -14.19
N ARG A 88 -4.51 13.92 -13.45
CA ARG A 88 -3.80 12.83 -12.78
C ARG A 88 -3.95 11.55 -13.59
N PRO A 89 -2.86 10.84 -13.88
CA PRO A 89 -2.97 9.50 -14.45
C PRO A 89 -3.53 8.54 -13.40
N LEU A 90 -4.52 7.75 -13.79
CA LEU A 90 -5.02 6.67 -12.95
C LEU A 90 -3.97 5.57 -12.87
N VAL A 91 -3.56 5.21 -11.65
CA VAL A 91 -2.62 4.11 -11.42
C VAL A 91 -3.37 2.92 -10.87
N VAL A 92 -3.15 1.76 -11.47
CA VAL A 92 -3.78 0.51 -11.04
C VAL A 92 -2.74 -0.46 -10.57
N SER A 93 -3.08 -1.17 -9.51
CA SER A 93 -2.28 -2.23 -8.96
C SER A 93 -3.19 -3.41 -8.64
N ILE A 94 -2.67 -4.62 -8.84
CA ILE A 94 -3.25 -5.81 -8.24
C ILE A 94 -3.07 -5.63 -6.74
N GLY A 95 -4.15 -5.21 -6.08
CA GLY A 95 -4.06 -4.84 -4.67
C GLY A 95 -3.72 -6.08 -3.85
N VAL A 96 -2.64 -5.99 -3.07
CA VAL A 96 -2.46 -6.91 -1.95
C VAL A 96 -3.48 -6.47 -0.92
N LEU A 97 -4.50 -7.30 -0.67
CA LEU A 97 -5.38 -7.02 0.45
C LEU A 97 -4.50 -7.01 1.71
N PRO A 98 -4.47 -5.93 2.51
CA PRO A 98 -3.96 -6.06 3.87
C PRO A 98 -4.85 -7.13 4.49
N LYS A 99 -4.31 -8.34 4.71
CA LYS A 99 -5.07 -9.43 5.31
C LYS A 99 -5.67 -8.82 6.58
N PRO A 100 -7.01 -8.71 6.69
CA PRO A 100 -7.58 -8.41 7.99
C PRO A 100 -7.08 -9.55 8.85
N SER A 101 -6.17 -9.25 9.76
CA SER A 101 -5.64 -10.24 10.67
C SER A 101 -6.85 -10.93 11.26
N GLU A 102 -6.99 -12.23 10.99
CA GLU A 102 -8.01 -13.03 11.62
C GLU A 102 -7.74 -12.92 13.11
N LYS A 103 -8.53 -12.05 13.75
CA LYS A 103 -8.23 -11.43 15.04
C LYS A 103 -7.02 -10.50 14.92
N GLN A 104 -7.25 -9.20 15.14
CA GLN A 104 -6.28 -8.42 15.88
C GLN A 104 -6.15 -9.10 17.25
N THR A 105 -5.33 -10.15 17.34
CA THR A 105 -4.70 -10.48 18.62
C THR A 105 -4.00 -9.18 18.98
N GLY A 106 -4.56 -8.46 19.97
CA GLY A 106 -4.07 -7.15 20.37
C GLY A 106 -2.55 -7.19 20.39
N PHE A 107 -1.91 -6.20 19.78
CA PHE A 107 -0.46 -6.12 19.68
C PHE A 107 0.16 -6.22 21.08
N VAL A 108 0.46 -7.45 21.48
CA VAL A 108 1.25 -7.81 22.64
C VAL A 108 2.17 -8.94 22.18
N GLY A 109 3.32 -8.53 21.62
CA GLY A 109 4.57 -9.26 21.77
C GLY A 109 4.89 -10.49 20.91
N HIS A 110 3.97 -11.18 20.20
CA HIS A 110 4.36 -12.48 19.61
C HIS A 110 3.79 -12.79 18.22
N LEU A 111 4.68 -12.88 17.24
CA LEU A 111 4.53 -13.76 16.07
C LEU A 111 4.40 -15.20 16.59
N SER A 112 3.30 -15.88 16.31
CA SER A 112 3.19 -17.32 16.55
C SER A 112 4.06 -18.07 15.55
N ILE A 113 5.36 -18.15 15.84
CA ILE A 113 6.26 -19.05 15.13
C ILE A 113 5.87 -20.47 15.55
N ASP A 114 5.36 -21.25 14.60
CA ASP A 114 5.01 -22.64 14.83
C ASP A 114 6.24 -23.42 15.33
N ARG A 115 6.21 -23.81 16.60
CA ARG A 115 7.32 -24.50 17.29
C ARG A 115 7.65 -25.84 16.64
N ALA A 116 6.79 -26.38 15.79
CA ALA A 116 6.98 -27.67 15.15
C ALA A 116 8.10 -27.71 14.09
N ARG A 117 8.66 -26.57 13.64
CA ARG A 117 9.62 -26.53 12.51
C ARG A 117 11.09 -26.22 12.86
N ARG A 118 11.50 -26.25 14.13
CA ARG A 118 12.93 -26.17 14.48
C ARG A 118 13.43 -27.37 15.27
N PRO A 119 14.02 -28.39 14.62
CA PRO A 119 15.00 -29.24 15.27
C PRO A 119 16.36 -28.51 15.27
N MET A 120 16.49 -27.49 16.11
CA MET A 120 17.81 -26.95 16.50
C MET A 120 17.74 -26.52 17.96
N GLN A 121 17.47 -27.50 18.80
CA GLN A 121 17.52 -27.40 20.25
C GLN A 121 18.93 -27.81 20.70
N ARG A 122 19.89 -26.90 20.57
CA ARG A 122 21.11 -26.82 21.40
C ARG A 122 21.62 -25.38 21.29
N GLU A 123 21.72 -24.70 22.43
CA GLU A 123 22.25 -23.33 22.67
C GLU A 123 21.29 -22.11 22.76
N MET A 124 19.97 -22.27 22.91
CA MET A 124 19.06 -21.12 23.20
C MET A 124 18.37 -21.19 24.57
N LYS A 125 19.08 -21.59 25.64
CA LYS A 125 18.47 -21.72 26.97
C LYS A 125 18.51 -20.45 27.84
N GLU A 126 19.19 -19.37 27.45
CA GLU A 126 19.40 -18.23 28.37
C GLU A 126 19.23 -16.82 27.75
N ALA A 127 18.68 -16.67 26.55
CA ALA A 127 18.34 -15.34 26.03
C ALA A 127 16.94 -14.93 26.48
N VAL A 128 16.80 -14.45 27.72
CA VAL A 128 15.60 -13.74 28.18
C VAL A 128 15.75 -12.28 27.77
N SER A 129 15.42 -11.96 26.52
CA SER A 129 15.38 -10.58 26.05
C SER A 129 14.10 -9.92 26.56
N THR A 130 14.16 -9.28 27.73
CA THR A 130 13.15 -8.31 28.14
C THR A 130 13.34 -7.02 27.33
N PRO A 131 12.29 -6.22 27.06
CA PRO A 131 12.46 -4.90 26.47
C PRO A 131 13.35 -4.05 27.38
N HIS A 132 14.52 -3.66 26.89
CA HIS A 132 15.50 -2.90 27.65
C HIS A 132 16.26 -1.95 26.75
N TYR A 133 16.90 -0.94 27.35
CA TYR A 133 17.89 -0.12 26.66
C TYR A 133 19.24 -0.81 26.77
N SER A 134 19.90 -1.01 25.63
CA SER A 134 21.25 -1.57 25.61
C SER A 134 22.22 -0.61 26.32
N GLN A 135 23.12 -1.18 27.11
CA GLN A 135 24.16 -0.41 27.78
C GLN A 135 25.29 -0.09 26.78
N ASN A 136 25.90 1.08 26.90
CA ASN A 136 26.90 1.57 25.94
C ASN A 136 28.14 0.68 25.76
N ASN A 137 28.37 -0.24 26.70
CA ASN A 137 29.48 -1.18 26.71
C ASN A 137 29.11 -2.57 26.14
N THR A 138 27.93 -2.72 25.52
CA THR A 138 27.51 -3.97 24.89
C THR A 138 27.55 -3.89 23.38
N ILE A 139 27.78 -5.05 22.74
CA ILE A 139 27.70 -5.18 21.28
C ILE A 139 26.31 -4.84 20.74
N GLU A 140 25.25 -5.07 21.53
CA GLU A 140 23.88 -4.70 21.17
C GLU A 140 23.74 -3.19 20.99
N TYR A 141 24.38 -2.39 21.86
CA TYR A 141 24.39 -0.94 21.73
C TYR A 141 25.12 -0.50 20.47
N GLU A 142 26.31 -1.03 20.20
CA GLU A 142 27.07 -0.69 18.99
C GLU A 142 26.29 -1.03 17.72
N MET A 143 25.72 -2.24 17.65
CA MET A 143 24.87 -2.65 16.52
C MET A 143 23.61 -1.79 16.39
N ALA A 144 22.96 -1.45 17.51
CA ALA A 144 21.79 -0.58 17.49
C ALA A 144 22.14 0.83 16.97
N MET A 145 23.31 1.36 17.32
CA MET A 145 23.79 2.64 16.82
C MET A 145 24.08 2.59 15.32
N ASP A 146 24.70 1.52 14.83
CA ASP A 146 24.89 1.29 13.39
C ASP A 146 23.55 1.21 12.64
N TRP A 147 22.56 0.49 13.20
CA TRP A 147 21.20 0.46 12.67
C TRP A 147 20.55 1.84 12.64
N CYS A 148 20.69 2.64 13.70
CA CYS A 148 20.20 4.02 13.75
C CYS A 148 20.85 4.89 12.66
N LEU A 149 22.14 4.72 12.42
CA LEU A 149 22.86 5.41 11.35
C LEU A 149 22.33 5.01 9.97
N LEU A 150 22.11 3.71 9.73
CA LEU A 150 21.53 3.21 8.48
C LEU A 150 20.11 3.74 8.26
N GLN A 151 19.27 3.73 9.30
CA GLN A 151 17.93 4.29 9.24
C GLN A 151 17.98 5.79 8.87
N SER A 152 18.83 6.55 9.56
CA SER A 152 19.01 7.98 9.28
C SER A 152 19.49 8.26 7.85
N LYS A 153 20.32 7.38 7.27
CA LYS A 153 20.74 7.47 5.86
C LYS A 153 19.58 7.18 4.91
N SER A 154 18.80 6.13 5.20
CA SER A 154 17.60 5.77 4.43
C SER A 154 16.59 6.93 4.40
N ASP A 155 16.31 7.52 5.56
CA ASP A 155 15.37 8.65 5.66
C ASP A 155 15.83 9.85 4.83
N LYS A 156 17.14 10.15 4.84
CA LYS A 156 17.73 11.20 4.00
C LYS A 156 17.64 10.87 2.50
N TRP A 157 17.83 9.62 2.11
CA TRP A 157 17.70 9.19 0.72
C TRP A 157 16.26 9.32 0.22
N TRP A 158 15.29 8.87 1.00
CA TRP A 158 13.87 9.04 0.68
C TRP A 158 13.48 10.51 0.59
N ALA A 159 13.92 11.35 1.54
CA ALA A 159 13.64 12.78 1.52
C ALA A 159 14.17 13.45 0.23
N LYS A 160 15.41 13.15 -0.16
CA LYS A 160 16.01 13.66 -1.41
C LYS A 160 15.26 13.17 -2.65
N LEU A 161 14.89 11.89 -2.69
CA LEU A 161 14.14 11.31 -3.80
C LEU A 161 12.80 12.03 -3.97
N TYR A 162 12.03 12.19 -2.89
CA TYR A 162 10.73 12.87 -2.94
C TYR A 162 10.85 14.35 -3.30
N GLU A 163 11.90 15.03 -2.82
CA GLU A 163 12.18 16.42 -3.20
C GLU A 163 12.43 16.54 -4.72
N GLN A 164 13.25 15.64 -5.27
CA GLN A 164 13.54 15.60 -6.70
C GLN A 164 12.28 15.30 -7.52
N GLN A 165 11.53 14.25 -7.17
CA GLN A 165 10.27 13.90 -7.83
C GLN A 165 9.27 15.05 -7.78
N GLY A 166 9.17 15.75 -6.64
CA GLY A 166 8.33 16.93 -6.52
C GLY A 166 8.73 18.07 -7.45
N LYS A 167 10.04 18.30 -7.65
CA LYS A 167 10.56 19.30 -8.61
C LYS A 167 10.28 18.89 -10.05
N GLU A 168 10.42 17.61 -10.40
CA GLU A 168 10.13 17.08 -11.73
C GLU A 168 8.62 17.19 -12.05
N LEU A 169 7.75 16.81 -11.12
CA LEU A 169 6.30 16.98 -11.25
C LEU A 169 5.89 18.44 -11.45
N LYS A 170 6.48 19.38 -10.70
CA LYS A 170 6.24 20.82 -10.88
C LYS A 170 6.66 21.30 -12.27
N ARG A 171 7.83 20.85 -12.76
CA ARG A 171 8.32 21.17 -14.12
C ARG A 171 7.40 20.62 -15.20
N LEU A 172 6.97 19.37 -15.08
CA LEU A 172 6.00 18.76 -16.00
C LEU A 172 4.68 19.53 -16.03
N LYS A 173 4.11 19.84 -14.85
CA LYS A 173 2.87 20.64 -14.75
C LYS A 173 2.99 22.02 -15.40
N ALA A 174 4.13 22.69 -15.25
CA ALA A 174 4.36 23.97 -15.90
C ALA A 174 4.39 23.85 -17.43
N GLY A 175 5.00 22.77 -17.96
CA GLY A 175 5.00 22.48 -19.39
C GLY A 175 3.61 22.24 -19.99
N PHE A 176 2.70 21.61 -19.24
CA PHE A 176 1.32 21.38 -19.68
C PHE A 176 0.42 22.62 -19.64
N LYS A 177 0.72 23.61 -18.79
CA LYS A 177 -0.03 24.89 -18.73
C LYS A 177 0.36 25.90 -19.81
N SER A 178 1.45 25.63 -20.55
CA SER A 178 2.01 26.55 -21.53
C SER A 178 1.57 26.25 -22.98
N LYS A 179 0.54 25.41 -23.17
CA LYS A 179 -0.07 25.12 -24.47
C LYS A 179 -1.54 25.51 -24.48
#